data_AF-A0A7C5GHV8-F1
#
_entry.id   AF-A0A7C5GHV8-F1
#
_cell.length_a   1.000
_cell.length_b   1.000
_cell.length_c   1.000
_cell.angle_alpha   90.00
_cell.angle_beta   90.00
_cell.angle_gamma   90.00
#
_symmetry.space_group_name_H-M   'P 1'
#
loop_
_entity.id
_entity.type
_entity.pdbx_description
1 polymer ?
#
loop_
_entity_poly.entity_id
_entity_poly.type
_entity_poly.pdbx_seq_one_letter_code
_entity_poly.pdbx_strand_id
1 'polypeptide(L)'
;MAQDHIRYDVLTQDALRGVVRKVLGEVEKAGLPGDHHFFISFATRAPGVRISKKLLDQYQEEMTIVIQNQYHDLKTSETGFEIGLSFDGVAELLVIPFSALKGFFDP
;
A
#
# COMPACT_ATOMS: atom_id res chain seq x y z
N MET A 1 -31.38 15.05 17.30
CA MET A 1 -30.90 15.88 16.18
C MET A 1 -29.71 15.15 15.58
N ALA A 2 -29.87 14.60 14.38
CA ALA A 2 -28.81 13.84 13.72
C ALA A 2 -27.77 14.86 13.22
N GLN A 3 -26.60 14.92 13.85
CA GLN A 3 -25.48 15.68 13.32
C GLN A 3 -24.97 14.93 12.10
N ASP A 4 -25.31 15.43 10.91
CA ASP A 4 -24.64 15.13 9.66
C ASP A 4 -23.18 15.61 9.74
N HIS A 5 -22.34 14.84 10.43
CA HIS A 5 -20.92 14.87 10.18
C HIS A 5 -20.73 14.24 8.81
N ILE A 6 -20.61 15.09 7.77
CA ILE A 6 -20.02 14.64 6.50
C ILE A 6 -18.76 13.89 6.90
N ARG A 7 -18.73 12.58 6.60
CA ARG A 7 -17.63 11.68 6.91
C ARG A 7 -16.46 12.00 5.97
N TYR A 8 -15.91 13.20 6.13
CA TYR A 8 -14.76 13.68 5.38
C TYR A 8 -13.60 12.70 5.50
N ASP A 9 -13.48 12.02 6.65
CA ASP A 9 -12.57 10.90 6.90
C ASP A 9 -12.75 9.76 5.89
N VAL A 10 -13.99 9.34 5.64
CA VAL A 10 -14.30 8.27 4.69
C VAL A 10 -14.10 8.74 3.25
N LEU A 11 -14.54 9.96 2.93
CA LEU A 11 -14.41 10.54 1.58
C LEU A 11 -12.95 10.77 1.19
N THR A 12 -12.11 11.23 2.12
CA THR A 12 -10.66 11.39 1.87
C THR A 12 -9.95 10.04 1.76
N GLN A 13 -10.33 9.04 2.55
CA GLN A 13 -9.78 7.69 2.42
C GLN A 13 -10.09 7.06 1.07
N ASP A 14 -11.32 7.20 0.56
CA ASP A 14 -11.68 6.66 -0.75
C ASP A 14 -11.00 7.42 -1.90
N ALA A 15 -10.84 8.75 -1.77
CA ALA A 15 -10.05 9.53 -2.72
C ALA A 15 -8.57 9.10 -2.72
N LEU A 16 -7.97 8.89 -1.54
CA LEU A 16 -6.60 8.41 -1.39
C LEU A 16 -6.41 7.05 -2.07
N ARG A 17 -7.32 6.09 -1.85
CA ARG A 17 -7.26 4.78 -2.52
C ARG A 17 -7.25 4.91 -4.04
N GLY A 18 -8.07 5.80 -4.59
CA GLY A 18 -8.11 6.08 -6.03
C GLY A 18 -6.80 6.67 -6.55
N VAL A 19 -6.17 7.56 -5.80
CA VAL A 19 -4.85 8.13 -6.13
C VAL A 19 -3.78 7.05 -6.12
N VAL A 20 -3.68 6.26 -5.05
CA VAL A 20 -2.67 5.19 -4.92
C VAL A 20 -2.80 4.18 -6.07
N ARG A 21 -4.03 3.78 -6.41
CA ARG A 21 -4.28 2.86 -7.53
C ARG A 21 -3.74 3.42 -8.85
N LYS A 22 -3.98 4.70 -9.13
CA LYS A 22 -3.48 5.34 -10.36
C LYS A 22 -1.97 5.42 -10.38
N VAL A 23 -1.36 5.88 -9.29
CA VAL A 23 0.09 6.01 -9.14
C VAL A 23 0.77 4.66 -9.33
N LEU A 24 0.34 3.61 -8.61
CA LEU A 24 0.94 2.28 -8.75
C LEU A 24 0.73 1.68 -10.15
N GLY A 25 -0.40 1.95 -10.79
CA GLY A 25 -0.65 1.52 -12.17
C GLY A 25 0.22 2.25 -13.20
N GLU A 26 0.65 3.48 -12.93
CA GLU A 26 1.64 4.18 -13.74
C GLU A 26 3.05 3.63 -13.49
N VAL A 27 3.40 3.39 -12.21
CA VAL A 27 4.70 2.83 -11.81
C VAL A 27 4.91 1.43 -12.39
N GLU A 28 3.87 0.58 -12.41
CA GLU A 28 3.94 -0.73 -13.04
C GLU A 28 4.26 -0.66 -14.54
N LYS A 29 3.76 0.36 -15.24
CA LYS A 29 3.91 0.49 -16.70
C LYS A 29 5.18 1.22 -17.13
N ALA A 30 5.51 2.30 -16.42
CA ALA A 30 6.56 3.24 -16.80
C ALA A 30 7.77 3.21 -15.84
N GLY A 31 7.67 2.51 -14.70
CA GLY A 31 8.62 2.60 -13.60
C GLY A 31 8.37 3.83 -12.73
N LEU A 32 9.19 3.99 -11.68
CA LEU A 32 9.15 5.19 -10.84
C LEU A 32 9.70 6.38 -11.62
N PRO A 33 8.99 7.53 -11.68
CA PRO A 33 9.56 8.75 -12.22
C PRO A 33 10.64 9.28 -11.27
N GLY A 34 11.84 9.58 -11.78
CA GLY A 34 12.90 10.26 -11.02
C GLY A 34 13.30 9.57 -9.71
N ASP A 35 13.47 10.39 -8.65
CA ASP A 35 13.83 9.95 -7.29
C ASP A 35 12.62 9.84 -6.36
N HIS A 36 11.41 9.71 -6.93
CA HIS A 36 10.18 9.56 -6.14
C HIS A 36 10.20 8.24 -5.35
N HIS A 37 9.72 8.29 -4.12
CA HIS A 37 9.55 7.10 -3.29
C HIS A 37 8.31 7.21 -2.43
N PHE A 38 7.52 6.14 -2.42
CA PHE A 38 6.22 6.15 -1.77
C PHE A 38 6.25 5.40 -0.46
N PHE A 39 5.69 6.02 0.57
CA PHE A 39 5.39 5.37 1.84
C PHE A 39 3.92 4.92 1.83
N ILE A 40 3.70 3.62 1.95
CA ILE A 40 2.37 3.03 1.99
C ILE A 40 2.17 2.34 3.33
N SER A 41 1.25 2.87 4.14
CA SER A 41 0.85 2.27 5.41
C SER A 41 -0.42 1.46 5.22
N PHE A 42 -0.43 0.22 5.72
CA PHE A 42 -1.59 -0.68 5.63
C PHE A 42 -1.74 -1.55 6.87
N ALA A 43 -2.97 -1.99 7.12
CA ALA A 43 -3.27 -2.90 8.22
C ALA A 43 -2.88 -4.34 7.84
N THR A 44 -1.91 -4.93 8.54
CA THR A 44 -1.35 -6.25 8.20
C THR A 44 -2.33 -7.41 8.38
N ARG A 45 -3.35 -7.21 9.23
CA ARG A 45 -4.42 -8.18 9.52
C ARG A 45 -5.71 -7.92 8.75
N ALA A 46 -5.73 -6.96 7.83
CA ALA A 46 -6.92 -6.68 7.03
C ALA A 46 -7.24 -7.86 6.09
N PRO A 47 -8.53 -8.12 5.81
CA PRO A 47 -8.93 -9.18 4.88
C PRO A 47 -8.26 -9.03 3.52
N GLY A 48 -7.66 -10.11 3.02
CA GLY A 48 -6.99 -10.17 1.73
C GLY A 48 -5.51 -9.77 1.73
N VAL A 49 -4.99 -9.21 2.83
CA VAL A 49 -3.54 -8.99 2.97
C VAL A 49 -2.80 -10.32 3.09
N ARG A 50 -1.73 -10.49 2.31
CA ARG A 50 -0.83 -11.64 2.40
C ARG A 50 0.59 -11.15 2.56
N ILE A 51 1.18 -11.47 3.71
CA ILE A 51 2.58 -11.20 4.05
C ILE A 51 3.16 -12.44 4.74
N SER A 52 4.48 -12.54 4.84
CA SER A 52 5.11 -13.66 5.52
C SER A 52 4.82 -13.65 7.02
N LYS A 53 4.84 -14.83 7.66
CA LYS A 53 4.62 -14.95 9.10
C LYS A 53 5.65 -14.15 9.90
N LYS A 54 6.90 -14.11 9.44
CA LYS A 54 7.98 -13.30 10.05
C LYS A 54 7.57 -11.82 10.11
N LEU A 55 7.09 -11.27 9.00
CA LEU A 55 6.64 -9.87 8.94
C LEU A 55 5.39 -9.64 9.79
N LEU A 56 4.44 -10.56 9.79
CA LEU A 56 3.23 -10.44 10.61
C LEU A 56 3.53 -10.49 12.12
N ASP A 57 4.47 -11.34 12.54
CA ASP A 57 4.88 -11.46 13.95
C ASP A 57 5.61 -10.16 14.41
N GLN A 58 6.34 -9.52 13.51
CA GLN A 58 7.03 -8.24 13.75
C GLN A 58 6.09 -7.01 13.68
N TYR A 59 5.14 -7.00 12.74
CA TYR A 59 4.20 -5.91 12.46
C TYR A 59 2.76 -6.40 12.62
N GLN A 60 2.28 -6.46 13.86
CA GLN A 60 1.04 -7.16 14.19
C GLN A 60 -0.25 -6.41 13.79
N GLU A 61 -0.21 -5.08 13.72
CA GLU A 61 -1.40 -4.27 13.45
C GLU A 61 -1.28 -3.44 12.17
N GLU A 62 -0.17 -2.74 12.01
CA GLU A 62 0.09 -1.85 10.88
C GLU A 62 1.55 -1.99 10.43
N MET A 63 1.76 -1.89 9.12
CA MET A 63 3.08 -1.90 8.50
C MET A 63 3.14 -0.80 7.46
N THR A 64 4.28 -0.10 7.42
CA THR A 64 4.59 0.88 6.38
C THR A 64 5.70 0.34 5.50
N ILE A 65 5.44 0.24 4.20
CA ILE A 65 6.43 -0.14 3.20
C ILE A 65 6.86 1.08 2.41
N VAL A 66 8.11 1.04 1.92
CA VAL A 66 8.66 2.08 1.05
C VAL A 66 8.88 1.48 -0.33
N ILE A 67 8.30 2.11 -1.34
CA ILE A 67 8.50 1.75 -2.74
C ILE A 67 9.48 2.76 -3.33
N GLN A 68 10.71 2.32 -3.57
CA GLN A 68 11.82 3.11 -4.16
C GLN A 68 12.41 2.32 -5.35
N ASN A 69 13.72 2.32 -5.59
CA ASN A 69 14.33 1.65 -6.74
C ASN A 69 14.51 0.13 -6.57
N GLN A 70 14.28 -0.39 -5.36
CA GLN A 70 14.53 -1.79 -5.00
C GLN A 70 13.23 -2.58 -4.76
N TYR A 71 12.32 -2.54 -5.73
CA TYR A 71 11.18 -3.46 -5.78
C TYR A 71 11.25 -4.33 -7.03
N HIS A 72 10.51 -5.42 -7.02
CA HIS A 72 10.31 -6.28 -8.17
C HIS A 72 8.86 -6.77 -8.21
N ASP A 73 8.47 -7.33 -9.36
CA ASP A 73 7.16 -7.97 -9.54
C ASP A 73 5.95 -7.12 -9.09
N LEU A 74 6.04 -5.79 -9.24
CA LEU A 74 4.91 -4.91 -8.98
C LEU A 74 3.80 -5.24 -9.97
N LYS A 75 2.65 -5.68 -9.45
CA LYS A 75 1.45 -5.98 -10.23
C LYS A 75 0.27 -5.26 -9.61
N THR A 76 -0.39 -4.40 -10.37
CA THR A 76 -1.56 -3.67 -9.90
C THR A 76 -2.82 -4.32 -10.45
N SER A 77 -3.80 -4.51 -9.58
CA SER A 77 -5.13 -5.03 -9.94
C SER A 77 -6.21 -3.99 -9.64
N GLU A 78 -7.46 -4.32 -9.87
CA GLU A 78 -8.56 -3.43 -9.51
C GLU A 78 -8.79 -3.33 -7.99
N THR A 79 -8.46 -4.40 -7.27
CA THR A 79 -8.77 -4.56 -5.83
C THR A 79 -7.57 -4.33 -4.91
N GLY A 80 -6.35 -4.32 -5.45
CA GLY A 80 -5.11 -4.18 -4.70
C GLY A 80 -3.89 -4.27 -5.58
N PHE A 81 -2.73 -4.48 -4.96
CA PHE A 81 -1.47 -4.68 -5.66
C PHE A 81 -0.62 -5.77 -4.99
N GLU A 82 0.28 -6.34 -5.78
CA GLU A 82 1.31 -7.27 -5.34
C GLU A 82 2.66 -6.61 -5.57
N ILE A 83 3.59 -6.74 -4.63
CA ILE A 83 4.94 -6.18 -4.75
C ILE A 83 5.95 -7.07 -4.05
N GLY A 84 7.07 -7.31 -4.72
CA GLY A 84 8.25 -7.95 -4.15
C GLY A 84 9.19 -6.91 -3.54
N LEU A 85 9.49 -7.06 -2.25
CA LEU A 85 10.40 -6.20 -1.50
C LEU A 85 11.43 -7.04 -0.74
N SER A 86 12.62 -6.50 -0.52
CA SER A 86 13.65 -7.17 0.27
C SER A 86 13.67 -6.67 1.71
N PHE A 87 13.48 -7.58 2.67
CA PHE A 87 13.59 -7.31 4.11
C PHE A 87 14.78 -8.08 4.68
N ASP A 88 15.74 -7.40 5.29
CA ASP A 88 16.99 -8.01 5.79
C ASP A 88 17.74 -8.86 4.74
N GLY A 89 17.67 -8.47 3.46
CA GLY A 89 18.26 -9.23 2.35
C GLY A 89 17.46 -10.46 1.89
N VAL A 90 16.27 -10.68 2.44
CA VAL A 90 15.33 -11.73 2.02
C VAL A 90 14.22 -11.12 1.18
N ALA A 91 14.05 -11.60 -0.05
CA ALA A 91 12.94 -11.20 -0.91
C ALA A 91 11.62 -11.75 -0.38
N GLU A 92 10.63 -10.88 -0.22
CA GLU A 92 9.29 -11.17 0.28
C GLU A 92 8.26 -10.60 -0.69
N LEU A 93 7.25 -11.43 -1.01
CA LEU A 93 6.13 -11.00 -1.83
C LEU A 93 4.97 -10.58 -0.94
N LEU A 94 4.52 -9.33 -1.08
CA LEU A 94 3.40 -8.76 -0.35
C LEU A 94 2.20 -8.62 -1.28
N VAL A 95 1.02 -9.02 -0.82
CA VAL A 95 -0.26 -8.77 -1.49
C VAL A 95 -1.10 -7.88 -0.60
N ILE A 96 -1.44 -6.68 -1.09
CA ILE A 96 -2.09 -5.63 -0.30
C ILE A 96 -3.34 -5.13 -1.03
N PRO A 97 -4.55 -5.42 -0.52
CA PRO A 97 -5.78 -4.83 -1.01
C PRO A 97 -5.82 -3.32 -0.77
N PHE A 98 -6.40 -2.54 -1.69
CA PHE A 98 -6.57 -1.10 -1.49
C PHE A 98 -7.47 -0.77 -0.29
N SER A 99 -8.36 -1.69 0.09
CA SER A 99 -9.18 -1.56 1.29
C SER A 99 -8.37 -1.60 2.59
N ALA A 100 -7.18 -2.23 2.58
CA ALA A 100 -6.28 -2.34 3.73
C ALA A 100 -5.42 -1.10 3.95
N LEU A 101 -5.39 -0.16 2.99
CA LEU A 101 -4.60 1.06 3.08
C LEU A 101 -5.08 1.97 4.20
N LYS A 102 -4.11 2.49 4.94
CA LYS A 102 -4.27 3.41 6.06
C LYS A 102 -3.71 4.79 5.74
N GLY A 103 -2.61 4.84 4.99
CA GLY A 103 -1.94 6.08 4.62
C GLY A 103 -1.10 5.91 3.35
N PHE A 104 -0.93 7.02 2.65
CA PHE A 104 -0.04 7.17 1.51
C PHE A 104 0.68 8.51 1.64
N PHE A 105 2.00 8.49 1.47
CA PHE A 105 2.84 9.67 1.56
C PHE A 105 3.95 9.62 0.51
N ASP A 106 4.17 10.75 -0.17
CA ASP A 106 5.21 10.97 -1.19
C ASP A 106 5.98 12.24 -0.77
N PRO A 107 7.28 12.17 -0.41
CA PRO A 107 8.07 13.32 0.03
C PRO A 107 8.66 14.17 -1.09
#